data_AF-A0A9D6RXX4-F1
#
_entry.id   AF-A0A9D6RXX4-F1
#
_cell.length_a   1.000
_cell.length_b   1.000
_cell.length_c   1.000
_cell.angle_alpha   90.00
_cell.angle_beta   90.00
_cell.angle_gamma   90.00
#
_symmetry.space_group_name_H-M   'P 1'
#
loop_
_entity.id
_entity.type
_entity.pdbx_description
1 polymer ?
#
loop_
_entity_poly.entity_id
_entity_poly.type
_entity_poly.pdbx_seq_one_letter_code
_entity_poly.pdbx_strand_id
1 'polypeptide(L)'
;MDDKLLSAFIDFIPNEARNEMLRPQYESELKERLINDVPNMVSRLAELDPIITIEVGEYIDFMREAVDAFQFGLWRAVVALIGIAAESFTDTLYSEFKNVTSTSGVSMTKEKLFGRDDYIPEERKLAVLFTFGTISSNDYERLRKIKNLRDRYVHPKEKAPSVEKDAREVIRLFRSVIKERFDRIYTIKEGKIVKR
;
A
#
# COMPACT_ATOMS: atom_id res chain seq x y z
N MET A 1 13.10 1.06 42.13
CA MET A 1 13.13 -0.07 41.19
C MET A 1 11.69 -0.24 40.75
N ASP A 2 11.33 0.30 39.60
CA ASP A 2 9.94 0.26 39.11
C ASP A 2 9.68 -1.14 38.56
N ASP A 3 8.97 -1.96 39.33
CA ASP A 3 8.38 -3.19 38.85
C ASP A 3 7.30 -2.85 37.82
N LYS A 4 7.71 -2.71 36.55
CA LYS A 4 6.79 -2.72 35.42
C LYS A 4 6.14 -4.10 35.38
N LEU A 5 4.92 -4.19 35.92
CA LEU A 5 4.01 -5.31 35.72
C LEU A 5 4.00 -5.70 34.24
N LEU A 6 4.46 -6.91 33.94
CA LEU A 6 4.35 -7.51 32.61
C LEU A 6 2.87 -7.76 32.31
N SER A 7 2.28 -6.94 31.44
CA SER A 7 0.96 -7.24 30.89
C SER A 7 1.10 -8.32 29.82
N ALA A 8 0.71 -9.54 30.15
CA ALA A 8 0.57 -10.62 29.16
C ALA A 8 -0.83 -10.56 28.52
N PHE A 9 -0.88 -10.57 27.19
CA PHE A 9 -2.10 -10.89 26.46
C PHE A 9 -2.15 -12.41 26.23
N ILE A 10 -3.22 -13.06 26.68
CA ILE A 10 -3.46 -14.47 26.43
C ILE A 10 -4.67 -14.55 25.49
N ASP A 11 -4.45 -15.08 24.30
CA ASP A 11 -5.52 -15.36 23.35
C ASP A 11 -6.23 -16.66 23.77
N PHE A 12 -7.50 -16.54 24.16
CA PHE A 12 -8.34 -17.69 24.53
C PHE A 12 -9.21 -18.17 23.38
N ILE A 13 -9.06 -17.63 22.16
CA ILE A 13 -9.76 -18.15 20.99
C ILE A 13 -9.32 -19.60 20.79
N PRO A 14 -10.23 -20.58 20.96
CA PRO A 14 -9.88 -21.97 20.81
C PRO A 14 -9.44 -22.22 19.37
N ASN A 15 -8.32 -22.89 19.18
CA ASN A 15 -7.91 -23.34 17.85
C ASN A 15 -8.73 -24.57 17.46
N GLU A 16 -10.02 -24.37 17.20
CA GLU A 16 -10.98 -25.43 16.85
C GLU A 16 -10.54 -26.18 15.59
N ALA A 17 -9.83 -25.51 14.68
CA ALA A 17 -9.27 -26.12 13.48
C ALA A 17 -8.23 -27.23 13.77
N ARG A 18 -7.54 -27.18 14.91
CA ARG A 18 -6.63 -28.25 15.36
C ARG A 18 -7.36 -29.49 15.86
N ASN A 19 -8.60 -29.35 16.32
CA ASN A 19 -9.41 -30.48 16.76
C ASN A 19 -10.18 -31.06 15.56
N GLU A 20 -9.78 -32.23 15.09
CA GLU A 20 -10.41 -32.89 13.93
C GLU A 20 -11.92 -33.13 14.11
N MET A 21 -12.38 -33.33 15.35
CA MET A 21 -13.81 -33.51 15.64
C MET A 21 -14.62 -32.21 15.51
N LEU A 22 -14.01 -31.06 15.79
CA LEU A 22 -14.67 -29.75 15.73
C LEU A 22 -14.50 -29.06 14.38
N ARG A 23 -13.50 -29.46 13.59
CA ARG A 23 -13.20 -28.87 12.28
C ARG A 23 -14.40 -28.80 11.34
N PRO A 24 -15.26 -29.84 11.19
CA PRO A 24 -16.42 -29.75 10.30
C PRO A 24 -17.45 -28.71 10.76
N GLN A 25 -17.67 -28.58 12.06
CA GLN A 25 -18.57 -27.57 12.62
C GLN A 25 -18.00 -26.17 12.35
N TYR A 26 -16.73 -25.96 12.67
CA TYR A 26 -16.05 -24.69 12.45
C TYR A 26 -16.05 -24.29 10.96
N GLU A 27 -15.84 -25.24 10.05
CA GLU A 27 -15.93 -25.01 8.61
C GLU A 27 -17.35 -24.57 8.18
N SER A 28 -18.39 -25.20 8.73
CA SER A 28 -19.79 -24.83 8.45
C SER A 28 -20.09 -23.40 8.93
N GLU A 29 -19.65 -23.05 10.14
CA GLU A 29 -19.83 -21.70 10.70
C GLU A 29 -19.08 -20.64 9.89
N LEU A 30 -17.85 -20.94 9.45
CA LEU A 30 -17.09 -20.04 8.58
C LEU A 30 -17.78 -19.84 7.23
N LYS A 31 -18.28 -20.90 6.61
CA LYS A 31 -19.02 -20.82 5.34
C LYS A 31 -20.25 -19.93 5.47
N GLU A 32 -21.05 -20.12 6.52
CA GLU A 32 -22.24 -19.32 6.75
C GLU A 32 -21.88 -17.83 6.93
N ARG A 33 -20.86 -17.53 7.74
CA ARG A 33 -20.37 -16.15 7.91
C ARG A 33 -19.93 -15.52 6.59
N LEU A 34 -19.17 -16.26 5.78
CA LEU A 34 -18.70 -15.79 4.49
C LEU A 34 -19.87 -15.53 3.53
N ILE A 35 -20.80 -16.48 3.38
CA ILE A 35 -21.98 -16.36 2.52
C ILE A 35 -22.79 -15.12 2.91
N ASN A 36 -23.00 -14.91 4.21
CA ASN A 36 -23.76 -13.77 4.71
C ASN A 36 -23.05 -12.42 4.48
N ASP A 37 -21.70 -12.40 4.39
CA ASP A 37 -20.95 -11.16 4.13
C ASP A 37 -20.74 -10.86 2.64
N VAL A 38 -20.94 -11.83 1.73
CA VAL A 38 -20.80 -11.63 0.27
C VAL A 38 -21.47 -10.35 -0.24
N PRO A 39 -22.73 -10.01 0.12
CA PRO A 39 -23.36 -8.78 -0.34
C PRO A 39 -22.58 -7.52 0.06
N ASN A 40 -22.02 -7.49 1.27
CA ASN A 40 -21.21 -6.36 1.74
C ASN A 40 -19.86 -6.32 1.02
N MET A 41 -19.23 -7.48 0.79
CA MET A 41 -17.97 -7.56 0.03
C MET A 41 -18.14 -7.01 -1.38
N VAL A 42 -19.22 -7.40 -2.07
CA VAL A 42 -19.56 -6.92 -3.42
C VAL A 42 -19.86 -5.42 -3.39
N SER A 43 -20.63 -4.94 -2.41
CA SER A 43 -20.92 -3.51 -2.24
C SER A 43 -19.64 -2.69 -2.08
N ARG A 44 -18.71 -3.13 -1.21
CA ARG A 44 -17.40 -2.50 -1.01
C ARG A 44 -16.57 -2.51 -2.29
N LEU A 45 -16.51 -3.63 -3.00
CA LEU A 45 -15.77 -3.73 -4.26
C LEU A 45 -16.32 -2.79 -5.34
N ALA A 46 -17.64 -2.61 -5.39
CA ALA A 46 -18.28 -1.71 -6.35
C ALA A 46 -17.94 -0.22 -6.13
N GLU A 47 -17.48 0.15 -4.93
CA GLU A 47 -16.99 1.51 -4.64
C GLU A 47 -15.60 1.80 -5.23
N LEU A 48 -14.90 0.76 -5.68
CA LEU A 48 -13.52 0.84 -6.11
C LEU A 48 -13.40 0.88 -7.64
N ASP A 49 -12.75 1.92 -8.17
CA ASP A 49 -12.39 1.99 -9.59
C ASP A 49 -11.47 0.81 -10.02
N PRO A 50 -11.48 0.40 -11.29
CA PRO A 50 -10.54 -0.61 -11.78
C PRO A 50 -9.09 -0.09 -11.73
N ILE A 51 -8.15 -1.00 -11.43
CA ILE A 51 -6.70 -0.72 -11.53
C ILE A 51 -6.28 -1.00 -12.97
N ILE A 52 -5.72 0.01 -13.64
CA ILE A 52 -5.20 -0.10 -15.01
C ILE A 52 -3.72 0.25 -14.98
N THR A 53 -2.87 -0.72 -15.31
CA THR A 53 -1.42 -0.52 -15.38
C THR A 53 -0.76 -1.57 -16.27
N ILE A 54 0.40 -1.22 -16.83
CA ILE A 54 1.35 -2.18 -17.43
C ILE A 54 2.56 -2.41 -16.52
N GLU A 55 2.62 -1.69 -15.39
CA GLU A 55 3.68 -1.85 -14.42
C GLU A 55 3.57 -3.21 -13.74
N VAL A 56 4.72 -3.80 -13.46
CA VAL A 56 4.88 -5.07 -12.76
C VAL A 56 5.82 -4.84 -11.58
N GLY A 57 5.53 -5.49 -10.46
CA GLY A 57 6.34 -5.38 -9.26
C GLY A 57 5.55 -5.73 -8.00
N GLU A 58 6.28 -5.96 -6.91
CA GLU A 58 5.74 -6.35 -5.61
C GLU A 58 4.71 -5.35 -5.06
N TYR A 59 4.87 -4.05 -5.37
CA TYR A 59 3.90 -3.02 -5.01
C TYR A 59 2.51 -3.21 -5.65
N ILE A 60 2.42 -3.85 -6.82
CA ILE A 60 1.13 -4.21 -7.43
C ILE A 60 0.48 -5.37 -6.67
N ASP A 61 1.28 -6.31 -6.17
CA ASP A 61 0.79 -7.44 -5.39
C ASP A 61 0.25 -6.96 -4.03
N PHE A 62 0.99 -6.10 -3.32
CA PHE A 62 0.48 -5.45 -2.10
C PHE A 62 -0.79 -4.63 -2.34
N MET A 63 -0.89 -3.98 -3.50
CA MET A 63 -2.09 -3.25 -3.87
C MET A 63 -3.30 -4.17 -4.09
N ARG A 64 -3.10 -5.36 -4.69
CA ARG A 64 -4.15 -6.38 -4.85
C ARG A 64 -4.57 -6.94 -3.49
N GLU A 65 -3.62 -7.29 -2.64
CA GLU A 65 -3.88 -7.74 -1.27
C GLU A 65 -4.65 -6.68 -0.46
N ALA A 66 -4.32 -5.40 -0.65
CA ALA A 66 -5.06 -4.31 -0.02
C ALA A 66 -6.50 -4.20 -0.52
N VAL A 67 -6.77 -4.47 -1.81
CA VAL A 67 -8.13 -4.51 -2.35
C VAL A 67 -8.90 -5.69 -1.77
N ASP A 68 -8.27 -6.85 -1.57
CA ASP A 68 -8.91 -7.98 -0.90
C ASP A 68 -9.20 -7.66 0.57
N ALA A 69 -8.23 -7.10 1.29
CA ALA A 69 -8.44 -6.61 2.66
C ALA A 69 -9.59 -5.58 2.74
N PHE A 70 -9.74 -4.71 1.73
CA PHE A 70 -10.84 -3.77 1.64
C PHE A 70 -12.19 -4.48 1.48
N GLN A 71 -12.26 -5.51 0.62
CA GLN A 71 -13.46 -6.32 0.45
C GLN A 71 -13.88 -7.01 1.75
N PHE A 72 -12.94 -7.42 2.60
CA PHE A 72 -13.20 -8.02 3.92
C PHE A 72 -13.40 -7.01 5.06
N GLY A 73 -13.40 -5.70 4.78
CA GLY A 73 -13.58 -4.69 5.82
C GLY A 73 -12.37 -4.51 6.75
N LEU A 74 -11.18 -4.98 6.35
CA LEU A 74 -9.95 -4.94 7.14
C LEU A 74 -9.22 -3.59 6.99
N TRP A 75 -9.88 -2.50 7.38
CA TRP A 75 -9.47 -1.12 7.06
C TRP A 75 -8.05 -0.72 7.48
N ARG A 76 -7.59 -1.17 8.65
CA ARG A 76 -6.21 -0.91 9.10
C ARG A 76 -5.19 -1.64 8.23
N ALA A 77 -5.50 -2.86 7.82
CA ALA A 77 -4.65 -3.64 6.93
C ALA A 77 -4.56 -2.98 5.55
N VAL A 78 -5.67 -2.45 5.02
CA VAL A 78 -5.67 -1.67 3.77
C VAL A 78 -4.70 -0.49 3.86
N VAL A 79 -4.78 0.31 4.93
CA VAL A 79 -3.91 1.47 5.10
C VAL A 79 -2.44 1.06 5.21
N ALA A 80 -2.15 -0.02 5.93
CA ALA A 80 -0.80 -0.54 6.06
C ALA A 80 -0.25 -1.07 4.73
N LEU A 81 -0.99 -1.93 4.03
CA LEU A 81 -0.59 -2.55 2.77
C LEU A 81 -0.39 -1.53 1.65
N ILE A 82 -1.28 -0.54 1.52
CA ILE A 82 -1.08 0.54 0.53
C ILE A 82 0.13 1.42 0.92
N GLY A 83 0.37 1.64 2.21
CA GLY A 83 1.59 2.31 2.66
C GLY A 83 2.86 1.56 2.24
N ILE A 84 2.90 0.25 2.46
CA ILE A 84 4.01 -0.62 2.03
C ILE A 84 4.14 -0.62 0.51
N ALA A 85 3.03 -0.69 -0.22
CA ALA A 85 3.01 -0.62 -1.68
C ALA A 85 3.62 0.70 -2.20
N ALA A 86 3.25 1.84 -1.58
CA ALA A 86 3.77 3.15 -1.94
C ALA A 86 5.28 3.30 -1.65
N GLU A 87 5.74 2.74 -0.53
CA GLU A 87 7.17 2.73 -0.17
C GLU A 87 7.96 1.85 -1.15
N SER A 88 7.50 0.62 -1.41
CA SER A 88 8.12 -0.31 -2.38
C SER A 88 8.16 0.27 -3.80
N PHE A 89 7.10 0.94 -4.22
CA PHE A 89 7.03 1.66 -5.48
C PHE A 89 8.07 2.79 -5.55
N THR A 90 8.14 3.62 -4.49
CA THR A 90 9.13 4.71 -4.38
C THR A 90 10.56 4.17 -4.46
N ASP A 91 10.82 3.04 -3.80
CA ASP A 91 12.13 2.37 -3.79
C ASP A 91 12.51 1.83 -5.16
N THR A 92 11.55 1.26 -5.88
CA THR A 92 11.72 0.81 -7.26
C THR A 92 12.13 1.98 -8.17
N LEU A 93 11.35 3.07 -8.16
CA LEU A 93 11.66 4.26 -8.96
C LEU A 93 13.02 4.87 -8.60
N TYR A 94 13.32 4.89 -7.32
CA TYR A 94 14.57 5.44 -6.83
C TYR A 94 15.78 4.60 -7.25
N SER A 95 15.66 3.27 -7.24
CA SER A 95 16.67 2.35 -7.74
C SER A 95 16.92 2.56 -9.23
N GLU A 96 15.86 2.64 -10.04
CA GLU A 96 15.94 2.92 -11.47
C GLU A 96 16.64 4.26 -11.76
N PHE A 97 16.26 5.32 -11.04
CA PHE A 97 16.89 6.62 -11.14
C PHE A 97 18.41 6.58 -10.88
N LYS A 98 18.86 5.85 -9.84
CA LYS A 98 20.29 5.68 -9.55
C LYS A 98 21.02 4.97 -10.69
N ASN A 99 20.41 3.94 -11.28
CA ASN A 99 21.04 3.17 -12.34
C ASN A 99 21.22 4.03 -13.61
N VAL A 100 20.22 4.84 -13.97
CA VAL A 100 20.28 5.75 -15.12
C VAL A 100 21.35 6.84 -14.92
N THR A 101 21.37 7.49 -13.76
CA THR A 101 22.34 8.57 -13.46
C THR A 101 23.78 8.05 -13.39
N SER A 102 23.99 6.84 -12.88
CA SER A 102 25.32 6.21 -12.87
C SER A 102 25.84 5.91 -14.29
N THR A 103 24.93 5.57 -15.21
CA THR A 103 25.28 5.20 -16.60
C THR A 103 25.53 6.43 -17.48
N SER A 104 24.89 7.57 -17.20
CA SER A 104 24.99 8.79 -18.00
C SER A 104 26.26 9.62 -17.74
N GLY A 105 27.20 9.14 -16.91
CA GLY A 105 28.42 9.87 -16.55
C GLY A 105 28.17 11.07 -15.63
N VAL A 106 26.91 11.31 -15.23
CA VAL A 106 26.56 12.31 -14.21
C VAL A 106 26.91 11.71 -12.84
N SER A 107 28.16 11.87 -12.42
CA SER A 107 28.62 11.51 -11.08
C SER A 107 27.96 12.41 -10.03
N MET A 108 26.74 12.05 -9.62
CA MET A 108 26.17 12.58 -8.39
C MET A 108 26.92 11.97 -7.20
N THR A 109 27.68 12.78 -6.48
CA THR A 109 28.45 12.30 -5.32
C THR A 109 27.51 11.73 -4.26
N LYS A 110 27.96 10.64 -3.61
CA LYS A 110 27.18 9.97 -2.58
C LYS A 110 26.73 10.93 -1.48
N GLU A 111 27.57 11.88 -1.05
CA GLU A 111 27.15 12.86 -0.04
C GLU A 111 26.01 13.78 -0.51
N LYS A 112 25.98 14.16 -1.79
CA LYS A 112 24.94 15.05 -2.34
C LYS A 112 23.58 14.36 -2.47
N LEU A 113 23.55 13.07 -2.78
CA LEU A 113 22.31 12.28 -2.85
C LEU A 113 21.88 11.69 -1.51
N PHE A 114 22.83 11.14 -0.75
CA PHE A 114 22.58 10.17 0.31
C PHE A 114 22.86 10.71 1.73
N GLY A 115 23.65 11.77 1.89
CA GLY A 115 24.15 12.14 3.22
C GLY A 115 25.17 11.10 3.73
N ARG A 116 25.44 11.06 5.05
CA ARG A 116 26.46 10.16 5.64
C ARG A 116 25.95 8.75 5.99
N ASP A 117 24.65 8.50 5.87
CA ASP A 117 24.04 7.21 6.25
C ASP A 117 23.70 6.37 5.01
N ASP A 118 23.90 5.05 5.12
CA ASP A 118 23.54 4.07 4.09
C ASP A 118 22.02 3.95 3.89
N TYR A 119 21.23 4.43 4.86
CA TYR A 119 19.77 4.46 4.81
C TYR A 119 19.25 5.85 4.45
N ILE A 120 18.37 5.91 3.44
CA ILE A 120 17.66 7.13 3.06
C ILE A 120 16.20 6.99 3.45
N PRO A 121 15.66 7.90 4.27
CA PRO A 121 14.23 7.93 4.56
C PRO A 121 13.38 8.12 3.29
N GLU A 122 12.21 7.51 3.24
CA GLU A 122 11.25 7.61 2.13
C GLU A 122 10.97 9.06 1.70
N GLU A 123 10.76 9.98 2.65
CA GLU A 123 10.49 11.41 2.36
C GLU A 123 11.62 12.04 1.52
N ARG A 124 12.87 11.65 1.79
CA ARG A 124 14.02 12.15 1.04
C ARG A 124 14.12 11.48 -0.35
N LYS A 125 13.76 10.20 -0.48
CA LYS A 125 13.65 9.53 -1.79
C LYS A 125 12.61 10.24 -2.67
N LEU A 126 11.42 10.51 -2.12
CA LEU A 126 10.37 11.26 -2.80
C LEU A 126 10.82 12.65 -3.24
N ALA A 127 11.49 13.40 -2.35
CA ALA A 127 11.98 14.74 -2.67
C ALA A 127 13.01 14.73 -3.82
N VAL A 128 13.90 13.73 -3.85
CA VAL A 128 14.85 13.55 -4.96
C VAL A 128 14.10 13.21 -6.26
N LEU A 129 13.22 12.21 -6.25
CA LEU A 129 12.45 11.81 -7.43
C LEU A 129 11.64 12.98 -8.01
N PHE A 130 11.06 13.83 -7.16
CA PHE A 130 10.35 15.03 -7.58
C PHE A 130 11.28 16.10 -8.15
N THR A 131 12.38 16.41 -7.44
CA THR A 131 13.35 17.45 -7.86
C THR A 131 13.94 17.15 -9.24
N PHE A 132 14.18 15.88 -9.54
CA PHE A 132 14.70 15.43 -10.83
C PHE A 132 13.62 15.08 -11.85
N GLY A 133 12.34 15.38 -11.56
CA GLY A 133 11.23 15.21 -12.51
C GLY A 133 10.87 13.76 -12.84
N THR A 134 11.32 12.78 -12.03
CA THR A 134 10.96 11.36 -12.20
C THR A 134 9.49 11.11 -11.86
N ILE A 135 8.94 11.91 -10.93
CA ILE A 135 7.52 11.92 -10.56
C ILE A 135 6.96 13.34 -10.69
N SER A 136 5.65 13.48 -10.92
CA SER A 136 5.02 14.80 -10.97
C SER A 136 4.81 15.37 -9.56
N SER A 137 4.48 16.66 -9.49
CA SER A 137 4.03 17.28 -8.24
C SER A 137 2.79 16.58 -7.66
N ASN A 138 1.86 16.13 -8.52
CA ASN A 138 0.68 15.40 -8.06
C ASN A 138 1.06 14.05 -7.45
N ASP A 139 1.96 13.30 -8.08
CA ASP A 139 2.43 12.01 -7.57
C ASP A 139 3.13 12.18 -6.22
N TYR A 140 4.00 13.19 -6.11
CA TYR A 140 4.69 13.54 -4.87
C TYR A 140 3.71 13.79 -3.71
N GLU A 141 2.71 14.66 -3.91
CA GLU A 141 1.72 14.97 -2.87
C GLU A 141 0.86 13.75 -2.50
N ARG A 142 0.50 12.91 -3.46
CA ARG A 142 -0.27 11.68 -3.20
C ARG A 142 0.54 10.68 -2.37
N LEU A 143 1.79 10.41 -2.74
CA LEU A 143 2.67 9.47 -2.04
C LEU A 143 2.95 9.96 -0.61
N ARG A 144 3.25 11.25 -0.46
CA ARG A 144 3.43 11.87 0.85
C ARG A 144 2.16 11.78 1.72
N LYS A 145 0.99 11.98 1.13
CA LYS A 145 -0.29 11.83 1.84
C LYS A 145 -0.54 10.38 2.28
N ILE A 146 -0.23 9.39 1.43
CA ILE A 146 -0.32 7.97 1.80
C ILE A 146 0.57 7.66 3.00
N LYS A 147 1.84 8.09 2.96
CA LYS A 147 2.78 7.93 4.08
C LYS A 147 2.23 8.53 5.37
N ASN A 148 1.75 9.78 5.32
CA ASN A 148 1.17 10.44 6.47
C ASN A 148 -0.06 9.70 7.01
N LEU A 149 -0.92 9.19 6.15
CA LEU A 149 -2.06 8.37 6.55
C LEU A 149 -1.58 7.09 7.26
N ARG A 150 -0.65 6.35 6.67
CA ARG A 150 -0.07 5.12 7.24
C ARG A 150 0.57 5.35 8.61
N ASP A 151 1.35 6.42 8.76
CA ASP A 151 2.04 6.74 10.01
C ASP A 151 1.06 6.99 11.18
N ARG A 152 -0.15 7.51 10.91
CA ARG A 152 -1.20 7.65 11.94
C ARG A 152 -1.69 6.31 12.51
N TYR A 153 -1.60 5.23 11.75
CA TYR A 153 -2.09 3.90 12.16
C TYR A 153 -0.98 3.00 12.68
N VAL A 154 0.24 3.14 12.15
CA VAL A 154 1.40 2.35 12.60
C VAL A 154 2.03 2.94 13.88
N HIS A 155 2.01 4.27 14.01
CA HIS A 155 2.50 4.98 15.20
C HIS A 155 1.39 5.84 15.80
N PRO A 156 0.31 5.22 16.33
CA PRO A 156 -0.86 5.94 16.79
C PRO A 156 -0.50 6.84 17.98
N LYS A 157 -0.45 8.16 17.74
CA LYS A 157 -0.39 9.17 18.80
C LYS A 157 -1.78 9.49 19.35
N GLU A 158 -2.82 9.30 18.53
CA GLU A 158 -4.22 9.56 18.85
C GLU A 158 -5.13 8.51 18.18
N LYS A 159 -6.38 8.37 18.66
CA LYS A 159 -7.37 7.52 18.00
C LYS A 159 -7.70 8.10 16.63
N ALA A 160 -7.45 7.32 15.58
CA ALA A 160 -7.78 7.72 14.22
C ALA A 160 -9.31 7.84 14.04
N PRO A 161 -9.83 8.99 13.57
CA PRO A 161 -11.26 9.29 13.63
C PRO A 161 -12.10 8.56 12.57
N SER A 162 -11.53 8.08 11.46
CA SER A 162 -12.29 7.35 10.42
C SER A 162 -11.41 6.43 9.56
N VAL A 163 -11.14 5.23 10.06
CA VAL A 163 -10.26 4.25 9.40
C VAL A 163 -10.77 3.77 8.05
N GLU A 164 -12.08 3.62 7.90
CA GLU A 164 -12.68 3.20 6.63
C GLU A 164 -12.51 4.26 5.55
N LYS A 165 -12.74 5.54 5.88
CA LYS A 165 -12.54 6.65 4.95
C LYS A 165 -11.07 6.75 4.53
N ASP A 166 -10.16 6.59 5.48
CA ASP A 166 -8.73 6.60 5.18
C ASP A 166 -8.32 5.41 4.31
N ALA A 167 -8.88 4.22 4.54
CA ALA A 167 -8.66 3.04 3.71
C ALA A 167 -9.09 3.27 2.25
N ARG A 168 -10.27 3.85 2.03
CA ARG A 168 -10.73 4.26 0.69
C ARG A 168 -9.78 5.28 0.07
N GLU A 169 -9.38 6.27 0.85
CA GLU A 169 -8.54 7.37 0.38
C GLU A 169 -7.15 6.89 -0.03
N VAL A 170 -6.49 6.03 0.73
CA VAL A 170 -5.15 5.52 0.35
C VAL A 170 -5.20 4.72 -0.95
N ILE A 171 -6.22 3.86 -1.14
CA ILE A 171 -6.39 3.09 -2.38
C ILE A 171 -6.55 4.06 -3.55
N ARG A 172 -7.43 5.06 -3.41
CA ARG A 172 -7.70 6.06 -4.45
C ARG A 172 -6.45 6.86 -4.81
N LEU A 173 -5.67 7.30 -3.81
CA LEU A 173 -4.43 8.03 -4.01
C LEU A 173 -3.40 7.19 -4.77
N PHE A 174 -3.16 5.95 -4.33
CA PHE A 174 -2.15 5.10 -4.95
C PHE A 174 -2.55 4.68 -6.36
N ARG A 175 -3.82 4.34 -6.58
CA ARG A 175 -4.38 4.13 -7.93
C ARG A 175 -4.14 5.30 -8.86
N SER A 176 -4.32 6.52 -8.37
CA SER A 176 -4.13 7.72 -9.17
C SER A 176 -2.67 7.89 -9.61
N VAL A 177 -1.71 7.55 -8.74
CA VAL A 177 -0.28 7.55 -9.08
C VAL A 177 0.01 6.56 -10.22
N ILE A 178 -0.44 5.31 -10.05
CA ILE A 178 -0.24 4.24 -11.05
C ILE A 178 -0.92 4.60 -12.38
N LYS A 179 -2.16 5.09 -12.33
CA LYS A 179 -2.93 5.47 -13.52
C LYS A 179 -2.29 6.65 -14.25
N GLU A 180 -1.84 7.69 -13.56
CA GLU A 180 -1.19 8.84 -14.20
C GLU A 180 0.05 8.41 -14.98
N ARG A 181 0.81 7.45 -14.47
CA ARG A 181 1.97 6.89 -15.17
C ARG A 181 1.60 6.06 -16.39
N PHE A 182 0.56 5.24 -16.28
CA PHE A 182 0.00 4.54 -17.45
C PHE A 182 -0.45 5.54 -18.53
N ASP A 183 -1.24 6.55 -18.14
CA ASP A 183 -1.83 7.53 -19.05
C ASP A 183 -0.79 8.46 -19.71
N ARG A 184 0.41 8.60 -19.14
CA ARG A 184 1.53 9.34 -19.77
C ARG A 184 2.08 8.65 -21.01
N ILE A 185 2.07 7.32 -21.03
CA ILE A 185 2.72 6.53 -22.08
C ILE A 185 1.68 5.86 -22.98
N TYR A 186 0.51 5.53 -22.43
CA TYR A 186 -0.51 4.75 -23.10
C TYR A 186 -1.88 5.44 -23.07
N THR A 187 -2.77 4.93 -23.91
CA THR A 187 -4.19 5.27 -23.93
C THR A 187 -4.98 4.04 -24.37
N ILE A 188 -6.27 3.99 -24.04
CA ILE A 188 -7.17 2.91 -24.47
C ILE A 188 -8.05 3.43 -25.59
N LYS A 189 -7.95 2.83 -26.78
CA LYS A 189 -8.79 3.13 -27.95
C LYS A 189 -9.46 1.84 -28.41
N GLU A 190 -10.80 1.84 -28.51
CA GLU A 190 -11.57 0.67 -28.98
C GLU A 190 -11.23 -0.63 -28.22
N GLY A 191 -11.04 -0.52 -26.90
CA GLY A 191 -10.68 -1.66 -26.05
C GLY A 191 -9.23 -2.15 -26.18
N LYS A 192 -8.38 -1.47 -26.96
CA LYS A 192 -6.95 -1.80 -27.13
C LYS A 192 -6.06 -0.79 -26.45
N ILE A 193 -4.98 -1.27 -25.82
CA ILE A 193 -3.91 -0.42 -25.28
C ILE A 193 -3.03 0.05 -26.44
N VAL A 194 -2.92 1.36 -26.60
CA VAL A 194 -2.13 2.01 -27.66
C VAL A 194 -1.12 2.94 -27.00
N LYS A 195 0.14 2.88 -27.43
CA LYS A 195 1.17 3.84 -27.00
C LYS A 195 0.82 5.21 -27.59
N ARG A 196 0.89 6.26 -26.76
CA ARG A 196 0.69 7.64 -27.18
C ARG A 196 1.77 8.11 -28.15
#